data_AF-A0AB37VBF4-F1
#
_entry.id   AF-A0AB37VBF4-F1
#
_cell.length_a   1.000
_cell.length_b   1.000
_cell.length_c   1.000
_cell.angle_alpha   90.00
_cell.angle_beta   90.00
_cell.angle_gamma   90.00
#
_symmetry.space_group_name_H-M   'P 1'
#
loop_
_entity.id
_entity.type
_entity.pdbx_description
1 polymer ?
#
loop_
_entity_poly.entity_id
_entity_poly.type
_entity_poly.pdbx_seq_one_letter_code
_entity_poly.pdbx_strand_id
1 'polypeptide(L)'
;MLMQHIGVGYFGYYRATAYAMKHSLMPEIAKLRMKALNFWDKHGIRAAADAFDVSTRTLYWWRRLLRTGGPEALIPRSKAPLVRRSRHWHPDVLKEIRRLRTELPNLGKEQIFVRLKPWCEARHFTCPSTST
;
A
#
# COMPACT_ATOMS: atom_id res chain seq x y z
N MET A 1 13.89 34.51 6.15
CA MET A 1 14.45 33.84 4.96
C MET A 1 13.64 34.34 3.75
N LEU A 2 14.19 35.30 3.00
CA LEU A 2 13.52 35.91 1.85
C LEU A 2 13.49 34.91 0.68
N MET A 3 12.30 34.44 0.28
CA MET A 3 12.13 33.72 -0.98
C MET A 3 12.37 34.73 -2.12
N GLN A 4 13.58 34.71 -2.69
CA GLN A 4 13.90 35.51 -3.86
C GLN A 4 13.08 35.00 -5.05
N HIS A 5 12.21 35.84 -5.60
CA HIS A 5 11.48 35.56 -6.85
C HIS A 5 12.44 35.64 -8.03
N ILE A 6 13.16 34.54 -8.32
CA ILE A 6 13.89 34.35 -9.57
C ILE A 6 12.87 33.97 -10.65
N GLY A 7 12.01 34.91 -11.04
CA GLY A 7 11.00 34.73 -12.08
C GLY A 7 11.39 35.49 -13.33
N VAL A 8 11.93 34.78 -14.32
CA VAL A 8 12.21 35.34 -15.65
C VAL A 8 10.88 35.77 -16.27
N GLY A 9 10.82 36.94 -16.91
CA GLY A 9 9.61 37.67 -17.36
C GLY A 9 8.72 37.01 -18.42
N TYR A 10 8.67 35.68 -18.47
CA TYR A 10 7.80 34.91 -19.35
C TYR A 10 6.48 34.57 -18.66
N PHE A 11 5.37 34.95 -19.30
CA PHE A 11 4.03 34.60 -18.83
C PHE A 11 3.89 33.07 -18.72
N GLY A 12 3.51 32.60 -17.52
CA GLY A 12 3.36 31.17 -17.26
C GLY A 12 4.63 30.42 -16.83
N TYR A 13 5.78 31.09 -16.68
CA TYR A 13 7.03 30.49 -16.18
C TYR A 13 6.81 29.69 -14.89
N TYR A 14 6.16 30.29 -13.89
CA TYR A 14 5.87 29.61 -12.61
C TYR A 14 4.95 28.39 -12.75
N ARG A 15 4.05 28.36 -13.74
CA ARG A 15 3.20 27.20 -14.01
C ARG A 15 4.01 26.08 -14.65
N ALA A 16 4.86 26.41 -15.61
CA ALA A 16 5.74 25.46 -16.27
C ALA A 16 6.75 24.85 -15.30
N THR A 17 7.34 25.65 -14.41
CA THR A 17 8.28 25.15 -13.39
C THR A 17 7.58 24.27 -12.36
N ALA A 18 6.39 24.65 -11.88
CA ALA A 18 5.60 23.81 -10.97
C ALA A 18 5.24 22.45 -11.61
N TYR A 19 4.87 22.46 -12.89
CA TYR A 19 4.59 21.23 -13.64
C TYR A 19 5.85 20.35 -13.79
N ALA A 20 6.98 20.96 -14.18
CA ALA A 20 8.25 20.26 -14.32
C ALA A 20 8.73 19.65 -12.99
N MET A 21 8.58 20.36 -11.87
CA MET A 21 8.90 19.85 -10.53
C MET A 21 8.01 18.66 -10.16
N LYS A 22 6.69 18.77 -10.35
CA LYS A 22 5.77 17.65 -10.11
C LYS A 22 6.10 16.42 -10.96
N HIS A 23 6.42 16.62 -12.24
CA HIS A 23 6.81 15.55 -13.14
C HIS A 23 8.15 14.90 -12.74
N SER A 24 9.12 15.70 -12.27
CA SER A 24 10.41 15.20 -11.77
C SER A 24 10.23 14.29 -10.55
N LEU A 25 9.37 14.71 -9.62
CA LEU A 25 9.05 13.99 -8.37
C LEU A 25 8.16 12.75 -8.58
N MET A 26 7.64 12.51 -9.79
CA MET A 26 6.80 11.34 -10.04
C MET A 26 7.59 10.03 -9.93
N PRO A 27 7.00 8.97 -9.33
CA PRO A 27 7.58 7.64 -9.35
C PRO A 27 7.78 7.12 -10.78
N GLU A 28 8.86 6.36 -11.00
CA GLU A 28 9.20 5.79 -12.32
C GLU A 28 8.07 4.94 -12.91
N ILE A 29 7.31 4.23 -12.07
CA ILE A 29 6.14 3.46 -12.50
C ILE A 29 5.08 4.37 -13.14
N ALA A 30 4.85 5.57 -12.61
CA ALA A 30 3.88 6.51 -13.16
C ALA A 30 4.36 7.09 -14.49
N LYS A 31 5.66 7.39 -14.61
CA LYS A 31 6.28 7.83 -15.87
C LYS A 31 6.17 6.76 -16.95
N LEU A 32 6.40 5.49 -16.61
CA LEU A 32 6.23 4.37 -17.53
C LEU A 32 4.79 4.25 -18.02
N ARG A 33 3.80 4.36 -17.12
CA ARG A 33 2.37 4.36 -17.48
C ARG A 33 2.03 5.50 -18.43
N MET A 34 2.56 6.70 -18.18
CA MET A 34 2.36 7.85 -19.05
C MET A 34 3.00 7.63 -20.43
N LYS A 35 4.20 7.06 -20.47
CA LYS A 35 4.90 6.67 -21.71
C LYS A 35 4.09 5.66 -22.51
N ALA A 36 3.49 4.66 -21.86
CA ALA A 36 2.64 3.66 -22.51
C ALA A 36 1.38 4.28 -23.13
N LEU A 37 0.73 5.23 -22.43
CA LEU A 37 -0.42 5.94 -22.97
C LEU A 37 -0.04 6.84 -24.16
N ASN A 38 1.10 7.53 -24.09
CA ASN A 38 1.61 8.33 -25.21
C ASN A 38 2.01 7.44 -26.41
N PHE A 39 2.51 6.24 -26.16
CA PHE A 39 2.82 5.27 -27.21
C PHE A 39 1.55 4.74 -27.87
N TRP A 40 0.52 4.45 -27.09
CA TRP A 40 -0.80 4.10 -27.61
C TRP A 40 -1.34 5.21 -28.53
N ASP A 41 -1.25 6.49 -28.14
CA ASP A 41 -1.73 7.59 -28.98
C ASP A 41 -1.04 7.66 -30.36
N LYS A 42 0.18 7.14 -30.48
CA LYS A 42 0.95 7.13 -31.74
C LYS A 42 0.81 5.84 -32.55
N HIS A 43 0.78 4.68 -31.88
CA HIS A 43 0.94 3.38 -32.52
C HIS A 43 -0.28 2.45 -32.38
N GLY A 44 -1.30 2.88 -31.65
CA GLY A 44 -2.49 2.08 -31.40
C GLY A 44 -2.34 1.13 -30.20
N ILE A 45 -3.48 0.56 -29.79
CA ILE A 45 -3.59 -0.11 -28.47
C ILE A 45 -2.89 -1.48 -28.44
N ARG A 46 -2.91 -2.23 -29.53
CA ARG A 46 -2.27 -3.56 -29.61
C ARG A 46 -0.75 -3.44 -29.52
N ALA A 47 -0.17 -2.55 -30.32
CA ALA A 47 1.25 -2.24 -30.26
C ALA A 47 1.68 -1.77 -28.86
N ALA A 48 0.86 -0.95 -28.18
CA ALA A 48 1.15 -0.52 -26.82
C ALA A 48 1.05 -1.66 -25.79
N ALA A 49 0.11 -2.58 -25.96
CA ALA A 49 -0.02 -3.75 -25.11
C ALA A 49 1.22 -4.66 -25.22
N ASP A 50 1.64 -4.92 -26.46
CA ASP A 50 2.79 -5.78 -26.76
C ASP A 50 4.13 -5.13 -26.33
N ALA A 51 4.32 -3.83 -26.59
CA ALA A 51 5.57 -3.12 -26.27
C ALA A 51 5.81 -2.91 -24.76
N PHE A 52 4.75 -2.86 -23.96
CA PHE A 52 4.82 -2.63 -22.51
C PHE A 52 4.45 -3.87 -21.69
N ASP A 53 4.21 -5.01 -22.33
CA ASP A 53 3.79 -6.28 -21.70
C ASP A 53 2.62 -6.10 -20.73
N VAL A 54 1.57 -5.42 -21.19
CA VAL A 54 0.36 -5.16 -20.38
C VAL A 54 -0.90 -5.46 -21.17
N SER A 55 -1.92 -5.96 -20.47
CA SER A 55 -3.22 -6.18 -21.10
C SER A 55 -3.83 -4.87 -21.63
N THR A 56 -4.58 -4.95 -22.72
CA THR A 56 -5.36 -3.81 -23.26
C THR A 56 -6.32 -3.23 -22.22
N ARG A 57 -6.88 -4.08 -21.35
CA ARG A 57 -7.72 -3.68 -20.21
C ARG A 57 -6.97 -2.75 -19.25
N THR A 58 -5.70 -3.06 -18.96
CA THR A 58 -4.83 -2.23 -18.11
C THR A 58 -4.63 -0.85 -18.73
N LEU A 59 -4.38 -0.77 -20.04
CA LEU A 59 -4.22 0.50 -20.76
C LEU A 59 -5.48 1.36 -20.74
N TYR A 60 -6.65 0.76 -20.99
CA TYR A 60 -7.94 1.46 -20.86
C TYR A 60 -8.16 1.97 -19.44
N TRP A 61 -7.83 1.17 -18.43
CA TRP A 61 -7.94 1.57 -17.03
C TRP A 61 -7.01 2.75 -16.71
N TRP A 62 -5.75 2.74 -17.16
CA TRP A 62 -4.85 3.88 -17.00
C TRP A 62 -5.35 5.14 -17.71
N ARG A 63 -5.93 5.02 -18.92
CA ARG A 63 -6.54 6.17 -19.60
C ARG A 63 -7.71 6.75 -18.81
N ARG A 64 -8.55 5.88 -18.24
CA ARG A 64 -9.65 6.31 -17.37
C ARG A 64 -9.12 7.06 -16.17
N LEU A 65 -8.11 6.53 -15.48
CA LEU A 65 -7.47 7.19 -14.34
C LEU A 65 -6.93 8.57 -14.70
N LEU A 66 -6.20 8.66 -15.81
CA LEU A 66 -5.63 9.92 -16.31
C LEU A 66 -6.73 10.96 -16.58
N ARG A 67 -7.86 10.55 -17.17
CA ARG A 67 -9.01 11.44 -17.42
C ARG A 67 -9.68 11.92 -16.14
N THR A 68 -9.75 11.07 -15.11
CA THR A 68 -10.47 11.39 -13.86
C THR A 68 -9.63 12.13 -12.83
N GLY A 69 -8.32 11.88 -12.76
CA GLY A 69 -7.45 12.39 -11.70
C GLY A 69 -6.10 12.89 -12.17
N GLY A 70 -5.93 13.11 -13.49
CA GLY A 70 -4.70 13.64 -14.06
C GLY A 70 -3.49 12.70 -13.89
N PRO A 71 -2.28 13.24 -14.07
CA PRO A 71 -1.05 12.43 -14.00
C PRO A 71 -0.85 11.76 -12.63
N GLU A 72 -1.22 12.42 -11.55
CA GLU A 72 -1.08 11.90 -10.17
C GLU A 72 -1.87 10.60 -9.96
N ALA A 73 -2.98 10.40 -10.68
CA ALA A 73 -3.76 9.16 -10.62
C ALA A 73 -3.03 7.93 -11.19
N LEU A 74 -1.98 8.12 -12.01
CA LEU A 74 -1.15 7.02 -12.51
C LEU A 74 -0.16 6.51 -11.46
N ILE A 75 -0.01 7.19 -10.32
CA ILE A 75 0.83 6.72 -9.21
C ILE A 75 0.22 5.44 -8.62
N PRO A 76 0.99 4.34 -8.48
CA PRO A 76 0.48 3.11 -7.89
C PRO A 76 0.06 3.33 -6.44
N ARG A 77 -1.16 2.91 -6.12
CA ARG A 77 -1.65 2.84 -4.75
C ARG A 77 -1.18 1.55 -4.08
N SER A 78 -1.28 1.52 -2.75
CA SER A 78 -1.04 0.32 -1.96
C SER A 78 -1.88 -0.85 -2.47
N LYS A 79 -1.24 -2.01 -2.66
CA LYS A 79 -1.92 -3.28 -2.96
C LYS A 79 -2.43 -3.98 -1.69
N ALA A 80 -2.17 -3.41 -0.50
CA ALA A 80 -2.63 -3.98 0.74
C ALA A 80 -4.17 -3.93 0.81
N PRO A 81 -4.81 -4.97 1.37
CA PRO A 81 -6.25 -4.94 1.59
C PRO A 81 -6.60 -3.78 2.54
N LEU A 82 -7.73 -3.11 2.27
CA LEU A 82 -8.24 -2.02 3.11
C LEU A 82 -8.54 -2.51 4.53
N VAL A 83 -9.08 -3.73 4.64
CA VAL A 83 -9.37 -4.38 5.91
C VAL A 83 -8.49 -5.62 6.02
N ARG A 84 -7.52 -5.57 6.95
CA ARG A 84 -6.74 -6.73 7.33
C ARG A 84 -7.51 -7.51 8.38
N ARG A 85 -7.69 -8.81 8.19
CA ARG A 85 -8.28 -9.68 9.22
C ARG A 85 -7.35 -9.72 10.42
N SER A 86 -7.82 -9.23 11.56
CA SER A 86 -7.18 -9.44 12.86
C SER A 86 -7.89 -10.56 13.61
N ARG A 87 -7.12 -11.41 14.29
CA ARG A 87 -7.68 -12.33 15.29
C ARG A 87 -7.97 -11.54 16.55
N HIS A 88 -9.20 -11.59 17.04
CA HIS A 88 -9.58 -11.02 18.32
C HIS A 88 -9.63 -12.14 19.35
N TRP A 89 -8.77 -12.07 20.36
CA TRP A 89 -8.77 -12.99 21.49
C TRP A 89 -9.58 -12.39 22.64
N HIS A 90 -10.27 -13.23 23.41
CA HIS A 90 -10.98 -12.78 24.60
C HIS A 90 -9.99 -12.10 25.57
N PRO A 91 -10.31 -10.93 26.15
CA PRO A 91 -9.37 -10.17 26.97
C PRO A 91 -8.83 -10.97 28.16
N ASP A 92 -9.63 -11.89 28.72
CA ASP A 92 -9.18 -12.71 29.85
C ASP A 92 -8.15 -13.78 29.45
N VAL A 93 -8.20 -14.27 28.20
CA VAL A 93 -7.16 -15.16 27.66
C VAL A 93 -5.83 -14.41 27.58
N LEU A 94 -5.86 -13.14 27.16
CA LEU A 94 -4.67 -12.29 27.12
C LEU A 94 -4.14 -11.97 28.53
N LYS A 95 -5.03 -11.76 29.51
CA LYS A 95 -4.64 -11.58 30.91
C LYS A 95 -3.97 -12.83 31.48
N GLU A 96 -4.53 -14.01 31.21
CA GLU A 96 -3.95 -15.27 31.70
C GLU A 96 -2.57 -15.54 31.08
N ILE A 97 -2.41 -15.28 29.79
CA ILE A 97 -1.08 -15.37 29.14
C ILE A 97 -0.08 -14.42 29.79
N ARG A 98 -0.48 -13.17 30.10
CA ARG A 98 0.40 -12.21 30.79
C ARG A 98 0.76 -12.70 32.18
N ARG A 99 -0.22 -13.17 32.96
CA ARG A 99 -0.03 -13.75 34.28
C ARG A 99 0.99 -14.89 34.26
N LEU A 100 0.81 -15.87 33.36
CA LEU A 100 1.72 -17.01 33.20
C LEU A 100 3.14 -16.57 32.86
N ARG A 101 3.31 -15.55 32.01
CA ARG A 101 4.64 -15.01 31.67
C ARG A 101 5.29 -14.23 32.81
N THR A 102 4.51 -13.59 33.67
CA THR A 102 5.02 -12.85 34.82
C THR A 102 5.42 -13.79 35.96
N GLU A 103 4.59 -14.78 36.28
CA GLU A 103 4.87 -15.75 37.35
C GLU A 103 6.03 -16.70 36.98
N LEU A 104 6.15 -17.04 35.68
CA LEU A 104 7.08 -18.04 35.19
C LEU A 104 7.85 -17.50 33.95
N PRO A 105 8.87 -16.65 34.17
CA PRO A 105 9.50 -15.84 33.11
C PRO A 105 10.26 -16.64 32.04
N ASN A 106 10.65 -17.89 32.30
CA ASN A 106 11.42 -18.72 31.37
C ASN A 106 10.58 -19.74 30.59
N LEU A 107 9.24 -19.63 30.63
CA LEU A 107 8.38 -20.56 29.90
C LEU A 107 8.35 -20.26 28.40
N GLY A 108 8.61 -21.30 27.61
CA GLY A 108 8.39 -21.27 26.16
C GLY A 108 6.90 -21.20 25.81
N LYS A 109 6.60 -20.73 24.59
CA LYS A 109 5.22 -20.61 24.06
C LYS A 109 4.43 -21.93 24.12
N GLU A 110 5.10 -23.07 23.92
CA GLU A 110 4.48 -24.39 23.97
C GLU A 110 4.08 -24.78 25.40
N GLN A 111 4.93 -24.47 26.37
CA GLN A 111 4.66 -24.75 27.78
C GLN A 111 3.56 -23.85 28.36
N ILE A 112 3.45 -22.61 27.84
CA ILE A 112 2.33 -21.70 28.13
C ILE A 112 1.04 -22.28 27.55
N PHE A 113 1.06 -22.76 26.30
CA PHE A 113 -0.13 -23.33 25.66
C PHE A 113 -0.67 -24.55 26.40
N VAL A 114 0.20 -25.46 26.86
CA VAL A 114 -0.21 -26.64 27.67
C VAL A 114 -0.96 -26.24 28.93
N ARG A 115 -0.55 -25.13 29.59
CA ARG A 115 -1.20 -24.61 30.81
C ARG A 115 -2.46 -23.80 30.51
N LEU A 116 -2.46 -23.08 29.40
CA LEU A 116 -3.57 -22.23 28.97
C LEU A 116 -4.76 -23.05 28.46
N LYS A 117 -4.50 -24.16 27.74
CA LYS A 117 -5.55 -24.96 27.10
C LYS A 117 -6.62 -25.47 28.09
N PRO A 118 -6.28 -26.10 29.24
CA PRO A 118 -7.29 -26.48 30.24
C PRO A 118 -8.06 -25.29 30.81
N TRP A 119 -7.39 -24.15 31.01
CA TRP A 119 -8.02 -22.93 31.53
C TRP A 119 -9.04 -22.33 30.55
N CYS A 120 -8.71 -22.34 29.25
CA CYS A 120 -9.61 -21.93 28.17
C CYS A 120 -10.78 -22.88 28.01
N GLU A 121 -10.56 -24.20 28.04
CA GLU A 121 -11.61 -25.23 27.92
C GLU A 121 -12.61 -25.12 29.07
N ALA A 122 -12.14 -24.92 30.30
CA ALA A 122 -13.00 -24.74 31.48
C ALA A 122 -13.91 -23.49 31.41
N ARG A 123 -13.55 -22.49 30.58
CA ARG A 123 -14.29 -21.23 30.40
C ARG A 123 -14.94 -21.11 29.02
N HIS A 124 -14.87 -22.17 28.21
CA HIS A 124 -15.35 -22.20 26.83
C HIS A 124 -14.78 -21.07 25.94
N PHE A 125 -13.53 -20.66 26.18
CA PHE A 125 -12.84 -19.66 25.35
C PHE A 125 -12.08 -20.31 24.19
N THR A 126 -12.03 -19.62 23.05
CA THR A 126 -11.14 -20.00 21.94
C THR A 126 -9.68 -19.79 22.34
N CYS A 127 -8.90 -20.87 22.36
CA CYS A 127 -7.49 -20.84 22.76
C CYS A 127 -6.56 -20.47 21.57
N PRO A 128 -5.59 -19.56 21.75
CA PRO A 128 -4.58 -19.27 20.73
C PRO A 128 -3.67 -20.46 20.49
N SER A 129 -3.32 -20.73 19.23
CA SER A 129 -2.34 -21.78 18.91
C SER A 129 -0.91 -21.31 19.20
N THR A 130 0.03 -22.25 19.32
CA THR A 130 1.46 -21.99 19.53
C THR A 130 2.16 -21.24 18.38
N SER A 131 1.50 -21.14 17.23
CA SER A 131 1.98 -20.42 16.04
C SER A 131 1.40 -19.01 15.90
N THR A 132 0.43 -18.65 16.76
CA THR A 132 -0.23 -17.34 16.74
C THR A 132 0.46 -16.38 17.72
#